data_AF-A0A960UZL4-F1
#
_entry.id   AF-A0A960UZL4-F1
#
_cell.length_a   1.000
_cell.length_b   1.000
_cell.length_c   1.000
_cell.angle_alpha   90.00
_cell.angle_beta   90.00
_cell.angle_gamma   90.00
#
_symmetry.space_group_name_H-M   'P 1'
#
loop_
_entity.id
_entity.type
_entity.pdbx_description
1 polymer ?
#
loop_
_entity_poly.entity_id
_entity_poly.type
_entity_poly.pdbx_seq_one_letter_code
_entity_poly.pdbx_strand_id
1 'polypeptide(L)'
;AFLHIKLLQDRYLASLLAIASIAFFAYYEIGGKPAGLALWQLFGTTNQILAGLALLVITVYLLKRKWAWYVSGIPMVLLLVVTIDAMVIKIQEFYNGGQDPEWPLVILGSLLLVLAVWLIVEGILAIYRYKKKGVVIEDYEVETQH
;
A
#
# COMPACT_ATOMS: atom_id res chain seq x y z
N ALA A 1 35.30 13.45 -0.42
CA ALA A 1 34.93 14.60 0.42
C ALA A 1 33.41 14.60 0.59
N PHE A 2 32.92 13.90 1.60
CA PHE A 2 31.50 13.76 1.92
C PHE A 2 31.15 14.91 2.87
N LEU A 3 30.28 15.82 2.45
CA LEU A 3 29.96 17.10 3.10
C LEU A 3 29.74 16.94 4.63
N HIS A 4 30.73 17.39 5.40
CA HIS A 4 30.75 17.40 6.87
C HIS A 4 30.01 18.64 7.40
N ILE A 5 28.69 18.70 7.19
CA ILE A 5 27.88 19.84 7.62
C ILE A 5 27.53 19.67 9.11
N LYS A 6 28.36 20.23 10.01
CA LYS A 6 28.13 20.21 11.48
C LYS A 6 26.78 20.80 11.91
N LEU A 7 26.11 21.59 11.06
CA LEU A 7 24.78 22.14 11.34
C LEU A 7 23.65 21.09 11.43
N LEU A 8 23.78 19.94 10.74
CA LEU A 8 22.74 18.88 10.79
C LEU A 8 22.95 17.88 11.95
N GLN A 9 24.02 18.02 12.72
CA GLN A 9 24.37 17.10 13.81
C GLN A 9 23.72 17.49 15.14
N ASP A 10 23.26 18.74 15.27
CA ASP A 10 22.61 19.24 16.48
C ASP A 10 21.11 18.88 16.46
N ARG A 11 20.70 17.99 17.39
CA ARG A 11 19.31 17.50 17.55
C ARG A 11 18.29 18.64 17.58
N TYR A 12 18.63 19.76 18.20
CA TYR A 12 17.73 20.91 18.34
C TYR A 12 17.59 21.72 17.05
N LEU A 13 18.69 21.95 16.33
CA LEU A 13 18.66 22.60 15.01
C LEU A 13 17.90 21.78 13.99
N ALA A 14 18.12 20.46 13.97
CA ALA A 14 17.39 19.54 13.10
C ALA A 14 15.87 19.55 13.42
N SER A 15 15.51 19.54 14.70
CA SER A 15 14.10 19.60 15.13
C SER A 15 13.45 20.94 14.77
N LEU A 16 14.16 22.04 14.95
CA LEU A 16 13.64 23.38 14.62
C LEU A 16 13.47 23.56 13.11
N LEU A 17 14.42 23.09 12.30
CA LEU A 17 14.29 23.06 10.84
C LEU A 17 13.13 22.19 10.38
N ALA A 18 12.92 21.02 11.01
CA ALA A 18 11.79 20.15 10.71
C ALA A 18 10.45 20.82 11.04
N ILE A 19 10.34 21.42 12.24
CA ILE A 19 9.14 22.16 12.66
C ILE A 19 8.89 23.35 11.73
N ALA A 20 9.92 24.12 11.38
CA ALA A 20 9.81 25.25 10.45
C ALA A 20 9.38 24.81 9.05
N SER A 21 9.90 23.69 8.56
CA SER A 21 9.51 23.12 7.26
C SER A 21 8.06 22.65 7.27
N ILE A 22 7.63 21.93 8.32
CA ILE A 22 6.24 21.47 8.46
C ILE A 22 5.29 22.68 8.59
N ALA A 23 5.66 23.69 9.38
CA ALA A 23 4.89 24.91 9.53
C ALA A 23 4.77 25.68 8.20
N PHE A 24 5.86 25.74 7.41
CA PHE A 24 5.85 26.30 6.07
C PHE A 24 4.88 25.54 5.15
N PHE A 25 4.96 24.22 5.07
CA PHE A 25 4.04 23.42 4.23
C PHE A 25 2.59 23.42 4.74
N ALA A 26 2.36 23.61 6.03
CA ALA A 26 1.02 23.71 6.61
C ALA A 26 0.32 25.03 6.23
N TYR A 27 1.07 26.13 6.17
CA TYR A 27 0.55 27.46 5.80
C TYR A 27 0.70 27.80 4.31
N TYR A 28 1.52 27.07 3.58
CA TYR A 28 1.66 27.25 2.13
C TYR A 28 0.44 26.67 1.41
N GLU A 29 -0.37 27.54 0.84
CA GLU A 29 -1.55 27.17 0.05
C GLU A 29 -1.16 27.08 -1.43
N ILE A 30 -1.50 25.95 -2.06
CA ILE A 30 -1.39 25.77 -3.51
C ILE A 30 -2.81 25.79 -4.06
N GLY A 31 -3.21 26.88 -4.70
CA GLY A 31 -4.55 27.01 -5.29
C GLY A 31 -5.70 27.05 -4.28
N GLY A 32 -5.50 27.66 -3.10
CA GLY A 32 -6.54 27.82 -2.07
C GLY A 32 -6.80 26.59 -1.20
N LYS A 33 -5.98 25.54 -1.32
CA LYS A 33 -6.01 24.37 -0.43
C LYS A 33 -4.68 24.24 0.33
N PRO A 34 -4.69 23.93 1.65
CA PRO A 34 -3.47 23.77 2.43
C PRO A 34 -2.63 22.62 1.88
N ALA A 35 -1.37 22.89 1.50
CA ALA A 35 -0.48 21.85 0.95
C ALA A 35 -0.25 20.72 1.96
N GLY A 36 -0.28 21.03 3.26
CA GLY A 36 -0.18 20.04 4.35
C GLY A 36 -1.27 18.96 4.32
N LEU A 37 -2.51 19.30 3.95
CA LEU A 37 -3.61 18.33 3.91
C LEU A 37 -3.44 17.32 2.77
N ALA A 38 -3.01 17.80 1.60
CA ALA A 38 -2.69 16.93 0.46
C ALA A 38 -1.49 16.02 0.76
N LEU A 39 -0.45 16.55 1.42
CA LEU A 39 0.71 15.76 1.85
C LEU A 39 0.29 14.66 2.83
N TRP A 40 -0.56 14.99 3.79
CA TRP A 40 -1.07 14.04 4.79
C TRP A 40 -1.84 12.88 4.15
N GLN A 41 -2.72 13.19 3.19
CA GLN A 41 -3.45 12.16 2.47
C GLN A 41 -2.53 11.25 1.65
N LEU A 42 -1.52 11.82 0.99
CA LEU A 42 -0.54 11.06 0.23
C LEU A 42 0.26 10.08 1.11
N PHE A 43 0.59 10.46 2.35
CA PHE A 43 1.19 9.56 3.32
C PHE A 43 0.26 8.40 3.67
N GLY A 44 -1.00 8.69 3.97
CA GLY A 44 -2.01 7.67 4.30
C GLY A 44 -2.18 6.64 3.18
N THR A 45 -2.31 7.09 1.94
CA THR A 45 -2.51 6.23 0.77
C THR A 45 -1.27 5.39 0.45
N THR A 46 -0.07 5.98 0.55
CA THR A 46 1.19 5.25 0.29
C THR A 46 1.37 4.10 1.28
N ASN A 47 1.04 4.34 2.56
CA ASN A 47 1.14 3.30 3.58
C ASN A 47 0.16 2.14 3.35
N GLN A 48 -1.05 2.44 2.85
CA GLN A 48 -2.03 1.43 2.49
C GLN A 48 -1.56 0.54 1.33
N ILE A 49 -0.92 1.11 0.30
CA ILE A 49 -0.33 0.34 -0.80
C ILE A 49 0.79 -0.58 -0.28
N LEU A 50 1.68 -0.03 0.56
CA LEU A 50 2.79 -0.81 1.16
C LEU A 50 2.27 -1.97 2.01
N ALA A 51 1.21 -1.75 2.78
CA ALA A 51 0.56 -2.80 3.55
C ALA A 51 -0.03 -3.91 2.64
N GLY A 52 -0.70 -3.53 1.55
CA GLY A 52 -1.22 -4.48 0.56
C GLY A 52 -0.11 -5.32 -0.09
N LEU A 53 0.96 -4.67 -0.55
CA LEU A 53 2.11 -5.34 -1.15
C LEU A 53 2.82 -6.28 -0.16
N ALA A 54 3.02 -5.83 1.08
CA ALA A 54 3.67 -6.64 2.12
C ALA A 54 2.87 -7.93 2.41
N LEU A 55 1.55 -7.84 2.52
CA LEU A 55 0.69 -9.01 2.73
C LEU A 55 0.69 -9.98 1.55
N LEU A 56 0.74 -9.47 0.30
CA LEU A 56 0.87 -10.32 -0.88
C LEU A 56 2.21 -11.07 -0.86
N VAL A 57 3.31 -10.37 -0.56
CA VAL A 57 4.65 -10.98 -0.48
C VAL A 57 4.68 -12.07 0.60
N ILE A 58 4.16 -11.79 1.79
CA ILE A 58 4.11 -12.75 2.91
C ILE A 58 3.26 -13.97 2.52
N THR A 59 2.12 -13.76 1.85
CA THR A 59 1.23 -14.85 1.42
C THR A 59 1.90 -15.76 0.39
N VAL A 60 2.55 -15.19 -0.63
CA VAL A 60 3.32 -15.96 -1.62
C VAL A 60 4.50 -16.68 -0.97
N TYR A 61 5.17 -16.04 -0.01
CA TYR A 61 6.28 -16.64 0.74
C TYR A 61 5.83 -17.84 1.58
N LEU A 62 4.72 -17.74 2.31
CA LEU A 62 4.18 -18.84 3.11
C LEU A 62 3.65 -19.98 2.24
N LEU A 63 3.00 -19.65 1.11
CA LEU A 63 2.60 -20.63 0.09
C LEU A 63 3.81 -21.44 -0.40
N LYS A 64 4.93 -20.78 -0.72
CA LYS A 64 6.16 -21.48 -1.14
C LYS A 64 6.72 -22.42 -0.08
N ARG A 65 6.58 -22.10 1.21
CA ARG A 65 7.06 -22.92 2.33
C ARG A 65 6.13 -24.09 2.70
N LYS A 66 4.99 -24.29 2.02
CA LYS A 66 3.93 -25.26 2.41
C LYS A 66 3.49 -25.11 3.89
N TRP A 67 3.73 -23.95 4.48
CA TRP A 67 3.30 -23.62 5.84
C TRP A 67 1.90 -23.03 5.81
N ALA A 68 1.28 -22.84 6.99
CA ALA A 68 -0.12 -22.44 7.16
C ALA A 68 -0.44 -21.10 6.49
N TRP A 69 -0.62 -21.12 5.17
CA TRP A 69 -0.88 -19.97 4.31
C TRP A 69 -2.17 -19.26 4.69
N TYR A 70 -3.10 -19.97 5.34
CA TYR A 70 -4.32 -19.43 5.93
C TYR A 70 -4.04 -18.31 6.94
N VAL A 71 -2.90 -18.35 7.66
CA VAL A 71 -2.54 -17.36 8.68
C VAL A 71 -2.31 -15.97 8.08
N SER A 72 -1.78 -15.87 6.85
CA SER A 72 -1.65 -14.60 6.13
C SER A 72 -2.76 -14.38 5.10
N GLY A 73 -3.29 -15.46 4.51
CA GLY A 73 -4.31 -15.41 3.47
C GLY A 73 -5.66 -14.91 3.98
N ILE A 74 -6.08 -15.32 5.19
CA ILE A 74 -7.31 -14.82 5.82
C ILE A 74 -7.24 -13.31 6.08
N PRO A 75 -6.21 -12.77 6.77
CA PRO A 75 -6.09 -11.33 6.95
C PRO A 75 -5.88 -10.58 5.62
N MET A 76 -5.26 -11.19 4.61
CA MET A 76 -5.17 -10.60 3.27
C MET A 76 -6.56 -10.40 2.65
N VAL A 77 -7.44 -11.43 2.68
CA VAL A 77 -8.80 -11.33 2.13
C VAL A 77 -9.63 -10.31 2.89
N LEU A 78 -9.59 -10.32 4.24
CA LEU A 78 -10.30 -9.34 5.05
C LEU A 78 -9.84 -7.92 4.73
N LEU A 79 -8.52 -7.70 4.63
CA LEU A 79 -7.98 -6.38 4.32
C LEU A 79 -8.39 -5.92 2.92
N LEU A 80 -8.41 -6.82 1.93
CA LEU A 80 -8.88 -6.52 0.59
C LEU A 80 -10.36 -6.11 0.56
N VAL A 81 -11.23 -6.83 1.27
CA VAL A 81 -12.66 -6.50 1.35
C VAL A 81 -12.86 -5.12 1.97
N VAL A 82 -12.22 -4.85 3.13
CA VAL A 82 -12.32 -3.56 3.82
C VAL A 82 -11.76 -2.43 2.96
N THR A 83 -10.69 -2.68 2.21
CA THR A 83 -10.07 -1.66 1.35
C THR A 83 -10.96 -1.31 0.16
N ILE A 84 -11.58 -2.30 -0.49
CA ILE A 84 -12.51 -2.06 -1.59
C ILE A 84 -13.73 -1.26 -1.10
N ASP A 85 -14.33 -1.69 0.01
CA ASP A 85 -15.52 -1.03 0.58
C ASP A 85 -15.21 0.43 0.97
N ALA A 86 -14.10 0.65 1.68
CA ALA A 86 -13.65 1.99 2.06
C ALA A 86 -13.34 2.87 0.84
N MET A 87 -12.74 2.33 -0.22
CA MET A 87 -12.44 3.08 -1.45
C MET A 87 -13.71 3.49 -2.19
N VAL A 88 -14.72 2.61 -2.29
CA VAL A 88 -16.00 2.93 -2.93
C VAL A 88 -16.70 4.07 -2.18
N ILE A 89 -16.77 3.98 -0.84
CA ILE A 89 -17.38 5.03 0.00
C ILE A 89 -16.61 6.34 -0.17
N LYS A 90 -15.27 6.31 -0.12
CA LYS A 90 -14.43 7.51 -0.26
C LYS A 90 -14.58 8.19 -1.61
N ILE A 91 -14.60 7.42 -2.71
CA ILE A 91 -14.79 7.99 -4.06
C ILE A 91 -16.18 8.65 -4.16
N GLN A 92 -17.22 8.04 -3.60
CA GLN A 92 -18.56 8.61 -3.58
C GLN A 92 -18.64 9.89 -2.72
N GLU A 93 -17.99 9.91 -1.55
CA GLU A 93 -17.86 11.09 -0.70
C GLU A 93 -17.11 12.23 -1.41
N PHE A 94 -15.99 11.94 -2.08
CA PHE A 94 -15.20 12.98 -2.76
C PHE A 94 -15.85 13.49 -4.05
N TYR A 95 -16.70 12.67 -4.69
CA TYR A 95 -17.46 13.06 -5.88
C TYR A 95 -18.73 13.86 -5.54
N ASN A 96 -19.43 13.51 -4.45
CA ASN A 96 -20.74 14.09 -4.10
C ASN A 96 -20.74 15.03 -2.87
N GLY A 97 -19.65 15.07 -2.09
CA GLY A 97 -19.68 15.57 -0.70
C GLY A 97 -19.31 17.04 -0.46
N GLY A 98 -19.03 17.87 -1.49
CA GLY A 98 -18.62 19.26 -1.27
C GLY A 98 -18.87 20.21 -2.46
N GLN A 99 -18.92 21.52 -2.16
CA GLN A 99 -19.10 22.61 -3.13
C GLN A 99 -18.01 22.65 -4.22
N ASP A 100 -16.85 22.01 -4.00
CA ASP A 100 -15.80 21.79 -4.98
C ASP A 100 -15.33 20.33 -4.95
N PRO A 101 -15.34 19.60 -6.07
CA PRO A 101 -14.81 18.24 -6.13
C PRO A 101 -13.32 18.22 -5.79
N GLU A 102 -12.90 17.35 -4.87
CA GLU A 102 -11.50 17.15 -4.54
C GLU A 102 -10.82 16.22 -5.57
N TRP A 103 -10.71 16.70 -6.81
CA TRP A 103 -10.18 15.95 -7.96
C TRP A 103 -8.89 15.15 -7.69
N PRO A 104 -7.87 15.67 -6.98
CA PRO A 104 -6.66 14.89 -6.70
C PRO A 104 -6.94 13.62 -5.89
N LEU A 105 -7.91 13.68 -4.96
CA LEU A 105 -8.27 12.58 -4.08
C LEU A 105 -9.14 11.56 -4.81
N VAL A 106 -10.02 12.02 -5.70
CA VAL A 106 -10.80 11.14 -6.59
C VAL A 106 -9.89 10.37 -7.53
N ILE A 107 -8.91 11.05 -8.15
CA ILE A 107 -7.93 10.42 -9.05
C ILE A 107 -7.09 9.40 -8.28
N LEU A 108 -6.58 9.78 -7.11
CA LEU A 108 -5.76 8.90 -6.27
C LEU A 108 -6.57 7.70 -5.77
N GLY A 109 -7.78 7.91 -5.26
CA GLY A 109 -8.68 6.84 -4.83
C GLY A 109 -9.02 5.87 -5.96
N SER A 110 -9.27 6.40 -7.16
CA SER A 110 -9.51 5.58 -8.36
C SER A 110 -8.27 4.77 -8.76
N LEU A 111 -7.08 5.37 -8.74
CA LEU A 111 -5.82 4.68 -8.99
C LEU A 111 -5.57 3.55 -7.98
N LEU A 112 -5.82 3.82 -6.70
CA LEU A 112 -5.70 2.83 -5.62
C LEU A 112 -6.66 1.67 -5.79
N LEU A 113 -7.90 1.94 -6.20
CA LEU A 113 -8.89 0.91 -6.50
C LEU A 113 -8.39 0.00 -7.63
N VAL A 114 -7.84 0.59 -8.70
CA VAL A 114 -7.24 -0.18 -9.81
C VAL A 114 -6.06 -1.03 -9.32
N LEU A 115 -5.15 -0.46 -8.52
CA LEU A 115 -4.02 -1.18 -7.94
C LEU A 115 -4.48 -2.32 -7.01
N ALA A 116 -5.53 -2.12 -6.22
CA ALA A 116 -6.08 -3.14 -5.35
C ALA A 116 -6.65 -4.31 -6.18
N VAL A 117 -7.40 -4.02 -7.25
CA VAL A 117 -7.90 -5.06 -8.17
C VAL A 117 -6.75 -5.80 -8.84
N TRP A 118 -5.71 -5.08 -9.30
CA TRP A 118 -4.51 -5.70 -9.87
C TRP A 118 -3.82 -6.63 -8.87
N LEU A 119 -3.69 -6.20 -7.61
CA LEU A 119 -3.07 -6.98 -6.55
C LEU A 119 -3.86 -8.28 -6.27
N ILE A 120 -5.18 -8.23 -6.33
CA ILE A 120 -6.05 -9.42 -6.22
C ILE A 120 -5.77 -10.38 -7.36
N VAL A 121 -5.71 -9.87 -8.60
CA VAL A 121 -5.41 -10.69 -9.78
C VAL A 121 -4.05 -11.37 -9.65
N GLU A 122 -3.01 -10.64 -9.25
CA GLU A 122 -1.68 -11.22 -9.03
C GLU A 122 -1.68 -12.25 -7.89
N GLY A 123 -2.40 -11.99 -6.80
CA GLY A 123 -2.56 -12.94 -5.70
C GLY A 123 -3.22 -14.25 -6.16
N ILE A 124 -4.30 -14.16 -6.92
CA ILE A 124 -4.99 -15.32 -7.51
C ILE A 124 -4.06 -16.07 -8.47
N LEU A 125 -3.40 -15.36 -9.39
CA LEU A 125 -2.47 -15.96 -10.34
C LEU A 125 -1.29 -16.63 -9.63
N ALA A 126 -0.76 -16.06 -8.56
CA ALA A 126 0.30 -16.66 -7.77
C ALA A 126 -0.15 -17.99 -7.13
N ILE A 127 -1.37 -18.04 -6.59
CA ILE A 127 -1.98 -19.27 -6.06
C ILE A 127 -2.16 -20.31 -7.17
N TYR A 128 -2.72 -19.93 -8.33
CA TYR A 128 -2.89 -20.84 -9.46
C TYR A 128 -1.56 -21.40 -9.99
N ARG A 129 -0.53 -20.55 -10.11
CA ARG A 129 0.83 -20.99 -10.49
C ARG A 129 1.41 -21.97 -9.49
N TYR A 130 1.13 -21.80 -8.19
CA TYR A 130 1.54 -22.73 -7.16
C TYR A 130 0.81 -24.07 -7.29
N LYS A 131 -0.52 -24.06 -7.46
CA LYS A 131 -1.31 -25.29 -7.64
C LYS A 131 -0.85 -26.11 -8.85
N LYS A 132 -0.49 -25.46 -9.97
CA LYS A 132 0.04 -26.11 -11.17
C LYS A 132 1.43 -26.74 -10.95
N LYS A 133 2.28 -26.16 -10.09
CA LYS A 133 3.60 -26.71 -9.76
C LYS A 133 3.56 -27.77 -8.65
N GLY A 134 2.58 -27.70 -7.74
CA GLY A 134 2.39 -28.68 -6.68
C GLY A 134 2.01 -30.07 -7.18
N VAL A 135 1.18 -30.15 -8.22
CA VAL A 135 0.81 -31.41 -8.88
C VAL A 135 2.03 -32.07 -9.55
N VAL A 136 2.91 -31.27 -10.17
CA VAL A 136 4.06 -31.80 -10.92
C VAL A 136 5.17 -32.37 -10.02
N ILE A 137 5.28 -31.99 -8.74
CA ILE A 137 6.32 -32.54 -7.86
C ILE A 137 5.86 -33.84 -7.19
N GLU A 138 4.56 -33.98 -6.90
CA GLU A 138 4.00 -35.18 -6.28
C GLU A 138 4.01 -36.38 -7.24
N ASP A 139 3.81 -36.14 -8.55
CA ASP A 139 3.85 -37.20 -9.57
C ASP A 139 5.27 -37.77 -9.81
N TYR A 140 6.35 -37.01 -9.53
CA TYR A 140 7.73 -37.50 -9.74
C TYR A 140 8.31 -38.32 -8.57
N GLU A 141 7.84 -38.10 -7.33
CA GLU A 141 8.29 -38.90 -6.18
C GLU A 141 7.54 -40.24 -6.06
N VAL A 142 6.33 -40.34 -6.61
CA VAL A 142 5.56 -41.60 -6.57
C VAL A 142 6.02 -42.60 -7.64
N GLU A 143 6.48 -42.13 -8.81
CA GLU A 143 6.91 -43.00 -9.91
C GLU A 143 8.35 -43.54 -9.78
N THR A 144 9.15 -43.01 -8.85
CA THR A 144 10.53 -43.47 -8.59
C THR A 144 10.67 -44.38 -7.37
N GLN A 145 9.54 -44.75 -6.73
CA GLN A 145 9.49 -45.64 -5.57
C GLN A 145 8.85 -47.01 -5.88
N HIS A 146 8.65 -47.35 -7.15
CA HIS A 146 8.21 -48.67 -7.60
C HIS A 146 9.20 -49.30 -8.57
#